data_AF-K1UAM0-F1
#
_entry.id   AF-K1UAM0-F1
#
_cell.length_a   1.000
_cell.length_b   1.000
_cell.length_c   1.000
_cell.angle_alpha   90.00
_cell.angle_beta   90.00
_cell.angle_gamma   90.00
#
_symmetry.space_group_name_H-M   'P 1'
#
loop_
_entity.id
_entity.type
_entity.pdbx_description
1 polymer ?
#
loop_
_entity_poly.entity_id
_entity_poly.type
_entity_poly.pdbx_seq_one_letter_code
_entity_poly.pdbx_strand_id
1 'polypeptide(L)'
;DEQKARIRQRYKGIDPEELEVIPALPPEDIFKTEKKLRVAVYARVSTDDPRQTSSYELQKNHYQDVVNKNPNWILVEIYADEGISGTSLQHRDAFKKMIKDCEAGKIDLIITKSVSRFARNVVDCIRYVRELSSLRPPVGVFFETEHLNTLDPKSEMILSFMSTLAQEESHTKSEIMNSSIEMRFRRGIFLTPPLLGYDQDENGDLVINPHEAKIVQLIFYMYLNGSSAQQI
;
A
#
# COMPACT_ATOMS: atom_id res chain seq x y z
N ASP A 1 -17.12 50.75 -19.15
CA ASP A 1 -17.45 49.74 -20.20
C ASP A 1 -16.31 49.34 -21.14
N GLU A 2 -15.30 50.18 -21.38
CA GLU A 2 -14.17 49.86 -22.29
C GLU A 2 -13.29 48.66 -21.88
N GLN A 3 -13.06 48.46 -20.57
CA GLN A 3 -12.22 47.36 -20.08
C GLN A 3 -12.85 45.99 -20.37
N LYS A 4 -14.19 45.88 -20.26
CA LYS A 4 -14.94 44.68 -20.63
C LYS A 4 -14.94 44.45 -22.15
N ALA A 5 -14.97 45.53 -22.95
CA ALA A 5 -14.88 45.44 -24.40
C ALA A 5 -13.50 44.95 -24.88
N ARG A 6 -12.41 45.43 -24.26
CA ARG A 6 -11.04 44.95 -24.53
C ARG A 6 -10.84 43.48 -24.18
N ILE A 7 -11.39 43.04 -23.04
CA ILE A 7 -11.37 41.62 -22.65
C ILE A 7 -12.12 40.80 -23.69
N ARG A 8 -13.33 41.20 -24.10
CA ARG A 8 -14.11 40.50 -25.14
C ARG A 8 -13.40 40.43 -26.48
N GLN A 9 -12.70 41.49 -26.90
CA GLN A 9 -11.89 41.48 -28.13
C GLN A 9 -10.70 40.52 -28.04
N ARG A 10 -10.07 40.39 -26.87
CA ARG A 10 -8.97 39.43 -26.64
C ARG A 10 -9.40 37.97 -26.79
N TYR A 11 -10.65 37.65 -26.46
CA TYR A 11 -11.22 36.30 -26.54
C TYR A 11 -11.97 36.01 -27.86
N LYS A 12 -11.95 36.92 -28.85
CA LYS A 12 -12.55 36.65 -30.17
C LYS A 12 -11.83 35.55 -30.96
N GLY A 13 -10.62 35.16 -30.53
CA GLY A 13 -9.80 34.18 -31.24
C GLY A 13 -9.16 34.76 -32.51
N ILE A 14 -8.33 33.95 -33.15
CA ILE A 14 -7.75 34.19 -34.48
C ILE A 14 -8.61 33.40 -35.48
N ASP A 15 -8.70 33.87 -36.73
CA ASP A 15 -9.45 33.18 -37.77
C ASP A 15 -8.95 31.72 -37.90
N PRO A 16 -9.83 30.69 -37.93
CA PRO A 16 -9.40 29.29 -37.99
C PRO A 16 -8.53 28.96 -39.20
N GLU A 17 -8.64 29.75 -40.28
CA GLU A 17 -7.85 29.60 -41.51
C GLU A 17 -6.40 30.09 -41.34
N GLU A 18 -6.13 30.97 -40.37
CA GLU A 18 -4.77 31.42 -40.00
C GLU A 18 -4.16 30.56 -38.88
N LEU A 19 -4.89 29.55 -38.40
CA LEU A 19 -4.50 28.71 -37.28
C LEU A 19 -3.69 27.50 -37.77
N GLU A 20 -2.38 27.50 -37.55
CA GLU A 20 -1.56 26.30 -37.73
C GLU A 20 -1.78 25.34 -36.54
N VAL A 21 -2.67 24.36 -36.72
CA VAL A 21 -2.95 23.34 -35.71
C VAL A 21 -1.88 22.27 -35.77
N ILE A 22 -0.93 22.30 -34.83
CA ILE A 22 -0.03 21.19 -34.61
C ILE A 22 -0.84 20.10 -33.89
N PRO A 23 -1.11 18.94 -34.52
CA PRO A 23 -1.84 17.88 -33.85
C PRO A 23 -1.03 17.43 -32.63
N ALA A 24 -1.73 17.18 -31.52
CA ALA A 24 -1.09 16.56 -30.37
C ALA A 24 -0.42 15.26 -30.83
N LEU A 25 0.84 15.06 -30.42
CA LEU A 25 1.47 13.76 -30.58
C LEU A 25 0.51 12.72 -29.98
N PRO A 26 0.22 11.62 -30.70
CA PRO A 26 -0.63 10.57 -30.15
C PRO A 26 -0.04 10.14 -28.81
N PRO A 27 -0.88 9.95 -27.77
CA PRO A 27 -0.39 9.52 -26.46
C PRO A 27 0.48 8.27 -26.66
N GLU A 28 1.67 8.29 -26.07
CA GLU A 28 2.58 7.15 -26.14
C GLU A 28 1.83 5.92 -25.62
N ASP A 29 1.63 4.94 -26.50
CA ASP A 29 1.06 3.66 -26.13
C ASP A 29 2.16 2.88 -25.40
N ILE A 30 2.19 3.05 -24.07
CA ILE A 30 3.11 2.39 -23.13
C ILE A 30 3.05 0.86 -23.19
N PHE A 31 2.14 0.29 -23.98
CA PHE A 31 1.95 -1.14 -24.15
C PHE A 31 2.21 -1.64 -25.58
N LYS A 32 2.64 -0.75 -26.49
CA LYS A 32 2.97 -1.08 -27.88
C LYS A 32 4.28 -1.89 -27.97
N THR A 33 4.19 -3.14 -27.59
CA THR A 33 5.26 -4.13 -27.79
C THR A 33 4.87 -5.01 -28.97
N GLU A 34 5.75 -5.22 -29.96
CA GLU A 34 5.50 -6.17 -31.07
C GLU A 34 5.38 -7.63 -30.58
N LYS A 35 5.75 -7.88 -29.33
CA LYS A 35 5.77 -9.20 -28.70
C LYS A 35 4.47 -9.42 -27.92
N LYS A 36 3.90 -10.63 -28.05
CA LYS A 36 2.77 -11.04 -27.23
C LYS A 36 3.18 -11.13 -25.76
N LEU A 37 2.42 -10.49 -24.88
CA LEU A 37 2.63 -10.45 -23.43
C LEU A 37 1.58 -11.32 -22.73
N ARG A 38 2.02 -12.16 -21.80
CA ARG A 38 1.15 -12.97 -20.95
C ARG A 38 0.79 -12.16 -19.72
N VAL A 39 -0.48 -11.81 -19.61
CA VAL A 39 -0.98 -10.85 -18.62
C VAL A 39 -1.74 -11.58 -17.53
N ALA A 40 -1.37 -11.36 -16.28
CA ALA A 40 -2.15 -11.73 -15.11
C ALA A 40 -2.84 -10.50 -14.54
N VAL A 41 -4.03 -10.68 -13.98
CA VAL A 41 -4.74 -9.62 -13.27
C VAL A 41 -4.80 -9.99 -11.81
N TYR A 42 -4.47 -9.07 -10.92
CA TYR A 42 -4.63 -9.24 -9.49
C TYR A 42 -5.71 -8.31 -8.94
N ALA A 43 -6.71 -8.90 -8.31
CA ALA A 43 -7.84 -8.20 -7.70
C ALA A 43 -7.98 -8.57 -6.23
N ARG A 44 -8.40 -7.59 -5.42
CA ARG A 44 -8.78 -7.80 -4.01
C ARG A 44 -10.20 -7.34 -3.79
N VAL A 45 -11.08 -8.29 -3.52
CA VAL A 45 -12.53 -8.07 -3.37
C VAL A 45 -12.93 -8.02 -1.90
N SER A 46 -13.95 -7.23 -1.57
CA SER A 46 -14.54 -7.18 -0.22
C SER A 46 -15.76 -8.10 -0.21
N THR A 47 -15.78 -9.14 0.63
CA THR A 47 -16.79 -10.21 0.57
C THR A 47 -17.94 -10.07 1.58
N ASP A 48 -18.16 -8.90 2.18
CA ASP A 48 -19.10 -8.76 3.32
C ASP A 48 -20.59 -8.51 2.96
N ASP A 49 -20.99 -8.32 1.70
CA ASP A 49 -22.42 -8.16 1.32
C ASP A 49 -22.75 -8.92 0.02
N PRO A 50 -23.79 -9.78 -0.05
CA PRO A 50 -24.23 -10.46 -1.27
C PRO A 50 -24.58 -9.51 -2.44
N ARG A 51 -24.90 -8.24 -2.17
CA ARG A 51 -25.10 -7.21 -3.20
C ARG A 51 -23.79 -6.79 -3.89
N GLN A 52 -22.64 -7.07 -3.26
CA GLN A 52 -21.29 -6.84 -3.79
C GLN A 52 -20.78 -7.97 -4.69
N THR A 53 -21.45 -9.13 -4.77
CA THR A 53 -21.07 -10.21 -5.71
C THR A 53 -21.06 -9.72 -7.16
N SER A 54 -21.96 -8.78 -7.50
CA SER A 54 -21.96 -8.06 -8.77
C SER A 54 -20.63 -7.32 -9.05
N SER A 55 -19.98 -6.80 -8.01
CA SER A 55 -18.73 -6.03 -8.09
C SER A 55 -17.53 -6.88 -8.53
N TYR A 56 -17.49 -8.18 -8.18
CA TYR A 56 -16.42 -9.08 -8.64
C TYR A 56 -16.57 -9.43 -10.11
N GLU A 57 -17.77 -9.82 -10.56
CA GLU A 57 -18.00 -10.11 -11.98
C GLU A 57 -17.82 -8.85 -12.85
N LEU A 58 -18.25 -7.68 -12.38
CA LEU A 58 -17.96 -6.40 -13.03
C LEU A 58 -16.46 -6.11 -13.14
N GLN A 59 -15.68 -6.36 -12.08
CA GLN A 59 -14.22 -6.22 -12.12
C GLN A 59 -13.58 -7.22 -13.08
N LYS A 60 -14.06 -8.46 -13.08
CA LYS A 60 -13.59 -9.50 -13.99
C LYS A 60 -13.83 -9.11 -15.45
N ASN A 61 -15.05 -8.68 -15.77
CA ASN A 61 -15.41 -8.23 -17.11
C ASN A 61 -14.61 -6.98 -17.53
N HIS A 62 -14.46 -6.01 -16.63
CA HIS A 62 -13.62 -4.82 -16.88
C HIS A 62 -12.19 -5.21 -17.27
N TYR A 63 -11.53 -6.07 -16.48
CA TYR A 63 -10.17 -6.48 -16.78
C TYR A 63 -10.06 -7.38 -18.01
N GLN A 64 -11.08 -8.20 -18.28
CA GLN A 64 -11.15 -8.96 -19.52
C GLN A 64 -11.22 -8.02 -20.74
N ASP A 65 -12.03 -6.96 -20.66
CA ASP A 65 -12.14 -5.95 -21.72
C ASP A 65 -10.86 -5.14 -21.88
N VAL A 66 -10.20 -4.76 -20.78
CA VAL A 66 -8.89 -4.09 -20.81
C VAL A 66 -7.85 -4.94 -21.53
N VAL A 67 -7.82 -6.25 -21.26
CA VAL A 67 -6.88 -7.15 -21.93
C VAL A 67 -7.25 -7.36 -23.40
N ASN A 68 -8.53 -7.56 -23.71
CA ASN A 68 -9.01 -7.76 -25.08
C ASN A 68 -8.81 -6.54 -25.98
N LYS A 69 -8.81 -5.32 -25.43
CA LYS A 69 -8.49 -4.08 -26.17
C LYS A 69 -7.05 -4.04 -26.68
N ASN A 70 -6.15 -4.82 -26.06
CA ASN A 70 -4.74 -4.87 -26.42
C ASN A 70 -4.46 -6.15 -27.23
N PRO A 71 -4.28 -6.07 -28.57
CA PRO A 71 -4.17 -7.25 -29.43
C PRO A 71 -2.93 -8.12 -29.14
N ASN A 72 -1.94 -7.55 -28.46
CA ASN A 72 -0.70 -8.25 -28.09
C ASN A 72 -0.76 -8.84 -26.67
N TRP A 73 -1.89 -8.77 -25.96
CA TRP A 73 -2.01 -9.32 -24.61
C TRP A 73 -2.78 -10.63 -24.59
N ILE A 74 -2.32 -11.57 -23.77
CA ILE A 74 -2.97 -12.85 -23.53
C ILE A 74 -3.27 -12.94 -22.04
N LEU A 75 -4.55 -12.91 -21.67
CA LEU A 75 -4.96 -13.12 -20.28
C LEU A 75 -4.63 -14.56 -19.85
N VAL A 76 -3.78 -14.72 -18.84
CA VAL A 76 -3.42 -16.02 -18.25
C VAL A 76 -4.46 -16.43 -17.22
N GLU A 77 -4.59 -15.64 -16.17
CA GLU A 77 -5.50 -15.90 -15.05
C GLU A 77 -5.80 -14.59 -14.30
N ILE A 78 -6.98 -14.50 -13.72
CA ILE A 78 -7.37 -13.42 -12.80
C ILE A 78 -7.26 -13.97 -11.38
N TYR A 79 -6.24 -13.53 -10.65
CA TYR A 79 -5.97 -13.90 -9.27
C TYR A 79 -6.75 -12.98 -8.34
N ALA A 80 -7.71 -13.54 -7.61
CA ALA A 80 -8.56 -12.78 -6.70
C ALA A 80 -8.39 -13.27 -5.27
N ASP A 81 -8.07 -12.34 -4.36
CA ASP A 81 -8.06 -12.59 -2.91
C ASP A 81 -9.25 -11.89 -2.24
N GLU A 82 -9.85 -12.57 -1.26
CA GLU A 82 -10.92 -12.01 -0.42
C GLU A 82 -10.34 -11.14 0.71
N GLY A 83 -10.90 -9.96 0.88
CA GLY A 83 -10.57 -8.99 1.93
C GLY A 83 -11.77 -8.81 2.85
N ILE A 84 -11.89 -9.69 3.84
CA ILE A 84 -12.94 -9.64 4.86
C ILE A 84 -12.47 -8.70 5.97
N SER A 85 -12.96 -7.46 5.95
CA SER A 85 -12.69 -6.42 6.96
C SER A 85 -11.20 -6.03 7.13
N GLY A 86 -10.92 -4.81 7.59
CA GLY A 86 -9.56 -4.28 7.78
C GLY A 86 -8.66 -5.06 8.76
N THR A 87 -9.12 -6.17 9.33
CA THR A 87 -8.46 -6.96 10.37
C THR A 87 -8.15 -8.40 9.97
N SER A 88 -8.86 -9.03 9.02
CA SER A 88 -8.56 -10.40 8.55
C SER A 88 -7.97 -10.39 7.13
N LEU A 89 -6.71 -9.94 7.05
CA LEU A 89 -5.91 -9.80 5.83
C LEU A 89 -4.94 -10.98 5.60
N GLN A 90 -5.20 -12.14 6.21
CA GLN A 90 -4.16 -13.16 6.41
C GLN A 90 -3.89 -14.07 5.21
N HIS A 91 -4.87 -14.33 4.34
CA HIS A 91 -4.71 -15.35 3.29
C HIS A 91 -4.68 -14.70 1.90
N ARG A 92 -3.48 -14.30 1.49
CA ARG A 92 -3.11 -13.81 0.14
C ARG A 92 -2.71 -14.97 -0.76
N ASP A 93 -3.52 -16.01 -0.81
CA ASP A 93 -3.12 -17.27 -1.44
C ASP A 93 -3.13 -17.15 -2.97
N ALA A 94 -4.07 -16.38 -3.55
CA ALA A 94 -4.07 -16.08 -4.97
C ALA A 94 -2.89 -15.18 -5.34
N PHE A 95 -2.55 -14.17 -4.52
CA PHE A 95 -1.35 -13.37 -4.74
C PHE A 95 -0.07 -14.22 -4.72
N LYS A 96 0.10 -15.10 -3.72
CA LYS A 96 1.26 -15.98 -3.64
C LYS A 96 1.34 -16.95 -4.82
N LYS A 97 0.20 -17.49 -5.26
CA LYS A 97 0.11 -18.32 -6.47
C LYS A 97 0.57 -17.54 -7.70
N MET A 98 0.08 -16.31 -7.87
CA MET A 98 0.49 -15.43 -8.97
C MET A 98 2.00 -15.20 -8.99
N ILE A 99 2.61 -14.87 -7.85
CA ILE A 99 4.07 -14.66 -7.77
C ILE A 99 4.82 -15.93 -8.18
N LYS A 100 4.39 -17.12 -7.74
CA LYS A 100 4.98 -18.40 -8.18
C LYS A 100 4.83 -18.63 -9.68
N ASP A 101 3.68 -18.26 -10.25
CA ASP A 101 3.46 -18.38 -11.70
C ASP A 101 4.32 -17.37 -12.49
N CYS A 102 4.64 -16.21 -11.92
CA CYS A 102 5.65 -15.29 -12.44
C CYS A 102 7.06 -15.91 -12.39
N GLU A 103 7.46 -16.51 -11.26
CA GLU A 103 8.75 -17.19 -11.09
C GLU A 103 8.90 -18.39 -12.05
N ALA A 104 7.80 -19.11 -12.32
CA ALA A 104 7.74 -20.18 -13.32
C ALA A 104 7.77 -19.65 -14.76
N GLY A 105 7.86 -18.33 -14.94
CA GLY A 105 7.90 -17.67 -16.23
C GLY A 105 6.63 -17.89 -17.04
N LYS A 106 5.45 -17.96 -16.41
CA LYS A 106 4.13 -18.06 -17.09
C LYS A 106 3.48 -16.70 -17.37
N ILE A 107 3.93 -15.66 -16.66
CA ILE A 107 3.37 -14.31 -16.67
C ILE A 107 4.49 -13.33 -17.02
N ASP A 108 4.20 -12.37 -17.89
CA ASP A 108 5.12 -11.29 -18.30
C ASP A 108 4.70 -9.92 -17.71
N LEU A 109 3.41 -9.73 -17.45
CA LEU A 109 2.85 -8.49 -16.93
C LEU A 109 1.74 -8.79 -15.91
N ILE A 110 1.76 -8.10 -14.77
CA ILE A 110 0.68 -8.09 -13.78
C ILE A 110 -0.08 -6.77 -13.90
N ILE A 111 -1.40 -6.82 -13.95
CA ILE A 111 -2.28 -5.65 -13.85
C ILE A 111 -2.95 -5.65 -12.49
N THR A 112 -2.91 -4.52 -11.80
CA THR A 112 -3.57 -4.31 -10.52
C THR A 112 -4.13 -2.90 -10.43
N LYS A 113 -5.22 -2.73 -9.68
CA LYS A 113 -5.92 -1.45 -9.57
C LYS A 113 -5.04 -0.33 -8.98
N SER A 114 -4.30 -0.62 -7.91
CA SER A 114 -3.47 0.37 -7.21
C SER A 114 -2.36 -0.28 -6.40
N VAL A 115 -1.42 0.54 -5.92
CA VAL A 115 -0.34 0.11 -5.00
C VAL A 115 -0.91 -0.53 -3.74
N SER A 116 -1.93 0.09 -3.13
CA SER A 116 -2.58 -0.38 -1.91
C SER A 116 -3.32 -1.71 -2.10
N ARG A 117 -3.72 -2.03 -3.33
CA ARG A 117 -4.26 -3.35 -3.68
C ARG A 117 -3.14 -4.35 -3.82
N PHE A 118 -2.03 -3.98 -4.46
CA PHE A 118 -0.88 -4.86 -4.67
C PHE A 118 -0.15 -5.26 -3.39
N ALA A 119 0.13 -4.33 -2.47
CA ALA A 119 0.92 -4.59 -1.25
C ALA A 119 0.28 -3.99 0.01
N ARG A 120 0.72 -4.45 1.19
CA ARG A 120 0.22 -3.95 2.50
C ARG A 120 0.80 -2.60 2.88
N ASN A 121 2.02 -2.33 2.44
CA ASN A 121 2.74 -1.09 2.62
C ASN A 121 3.62 -0.89 1.38
N VAL A 122 4.13 0.33 1.23
CA VAL A 122 4.92 0.69 0.05
C VAL A 122 6.28 -0.06 0.04
N VAL A 123 6.85 -0.39 1.20
CA VAL A 123 8.10 -1.17 1.32
C VAL A 123 7.94 -2.57 0.72
N ASP A 124 6.87 -3.28 1.07
CA ASP A 124 6.52 -4.59 0.51
C ASP A 124 6.27 -4.49 -1.00
N CYS A 125 5.64 -3.40 -1.47
CA CYS A 125 5.44 -3.16 -2.89
C CYS A 125 6.78 -3.09 -3.64
N ILE A 126 7.72 -2.28 -3.14
CA ILE A 126 9.05 -2.11 -3.74
C ILE A 126 9.81 -3.44 -3.77
N ARG A 127 9.75 -4.23 -2.68
CA ARG A 127 10.38 -5.55 -2.64
C ARG A 127 9.87 -6.46 -3.76
N TYR A 128 8.55 -6.66 -3.85
CA TYR A 128 7.97 -7.54 -4.88
C TYR A 128 8.24 -7.04 -6.30
N VAL A 129 8.15 -5.73 -6.56
CA VAL A 129 8.45 -5.16 -7.88
C VAL A 129 9.90 -5.42 -8.27
N ARG A 130 10.85 -5.27 -7.35
CA ARG A 130 12.27 -5.57 -7.61
C ARG A 130 12.50 -7.06 -7.86
N GLU A 131 11.90 -7.93 -7.05
CA GLU A 131 11.97 -9.38 -7.24
C GLU A 131 11.46 -9.78 -8.63
N LEU A 132 10.28 -9.31 -9.02
CA LEU A 132 9.67 -9.57 -10.33
C LEU A 132 10.50 -9.02 -11.50
N SER A 133 11.06 -7.81 -11.34
CA SER A 133 11.94 -7.19 -12.35
C SER A 133 13.27 -7.94 -12.50
N SER A 134 13.76 -8.60 -11.45
CA SER A 134 15.01 -9.37 -11.48
C SER A 134 14.88 -10.75 -12.15
N LEU A 135 13.66 -11.20 -12.43
CA LEU A 135 13.40 -12.47 -13.12
C LEU A 135 13.92 -12.44 -14.57
N ARG A 136 14.08 -13.63 -15.15
CA ARG A 136 14.49 -13.79 -16.55
C ARG A 136 13.49 -14.71 -17.27
N PRO A 137 12.57 -14.17 -18.09
CA PRO A 137 12.39 -12.75 -18.45
C PRO A 137 11.85 -11.89 -17.29
N PRO A 138 12.09 -10.57 -17.29
CA PRO A 138 11.59 -9.66 -16.25
C PRO A 138 10.07 -9.56 -16.32
N VAL A 139 9.42 -9.51 -15.15
CA VAL A 139 7.97 -9.37 -15.03
C VAL A 139 7.61 -7.97 -14.58
N GLY A 140 6.69 -7.33 -15.30
CA GLY A 140 6.19 -6.00 -15.00
C GLY A 140 4.97 -5.99 -14.12
N VAL A 141 4.75 -4.87 -13.44
CA VAL A 141 3.53 -4.55 -12.73
C VAL A 141 3.00 -3.23 -13.26
N PHE A 142 1.75 -3.25 -13.73
CA PHE A 142 1.01 -2.07 -14.12
C PHE A 142 -0.03 -1.71 -13.06
N PHE A 143 0.09 -0.51 -12.53
CA PHE A 143 -0.83 0.08 -11.57
C PHE A 143 -1.79 1.03 -12.29
N GLU A 144 -3.07 0.66 -12.35
CA GLU A 144 -4.09 1.39 -13.12
C GLU A 144 -4.38 2.79 -12.57
N THR A 145 -4.52 2.94 -11.25
CA THR A 145 -4.86 4.23 -10.63
C THR A 145 -3.70 5.22 -10.79
N GLU A 146 -2.48 4.77 -10.52
CA GLU A 146 -1.28 5.58 -10.59
C GLU A 146 -0.75 5.73 -12.03
N HIS A 147 -1.29 4.97 -12.98
CA HIS A 147 -0.82 4.89 -14.38
C HIS A 147 0.68 4.57 -14.48
N LEU A 148 1.16 3.67 -13.62
CA LEU A 148 2.57 3.33 -13.50
C LEU A 148 2.84 1.94 -14.07
N ASN A 149 3.80 1.84 -14.99
CA ASN A 149 4.33 0.57 -15.48
C ASN A 149 5.78 0.38 -14.98
N THR A 150 6.05 -0.70 -14.26
CA THR A 150 7.38 -0.95 -13.68
C THR A 150 8.40 -1.52 -14.67
N LEU A 151 8.02 -1.82 -15.91
CA LEU A 151 8.97 -2.19 -16.98
C LEU A 151 9.42 -1.00 -17.84
N ASP A 152 8.84 0.18 -17.64
CA ASP A 152 9.21 1.38 -18.38
C ASP A 152 10.68 1.78 -18.06
N PRO A 153 11.44 2.40 -18.98
CA PRO A 153 12.82 2.84 -18.70
C PRO A 153 12.95 3.84 -17.56
N LYS A 154 11.84 4.47 -17.14
CA LYS A 154 11.74 5.36 -15.96
C LYS A 154 11.39 4.61 -14.66
N SER A 155 11.34 3.29 -14.67
CA SER A 155 10.98 2.44 -13.52
C SER A 155 11.85 2.68 -12.29
N GLU A 156 13.15 2.98 -12.42
CA GLU A 156 14.00 3.33 -11.29
C GLU A 156 13.59 4.64 -10.59
N MET A 157 13.13 5.62 -11.36
CA MET A 157 12.61 6.87 -10.82
C MET A 157 11.28 6.63 -10.08
N ILE A 158 10.41 5.79 -10.65
CA ILE A 158 9.15 5.37 -10.02
C ILE A 158 9.43 4.62 -8.71
N LEU A 159 10.38 3.69 -8.70
CA LEU A 159 10.80 2.97 -7.50
C LEU A 159 11.40 3.89 -6.45
N SER A 160 12.17 4.91 -6.86
CA SER A 160 12.74 5.91 -5.95
C SER A 160 11.65 6.80 -5.34
N PHE A 161 10.70 7.27 -6.15
CA PHE A 161 9.54 8.04 -5.68
C PHE A 161 8.70 7.25 -4.68
N MET A 162 8.40 5.99 -5.01
CA MET A 162 7.71 5.06 -4.12
C MET A 162 8.49 4.84 -2.82
N SER A 163 9.82 4.74 -2.90
CA SER A 163 10.67 4.59 -1.70
C SER A 163 10.59 5.81 -0.79
N THR A 164 10.58 7.01 -1.35
CA THR A 164 10.40 8.26 -0.59
C THR A 164 9.03 8.31 0.08
N LEU A 165 7.96 7.94 -0.63
CA LEU A 165 6.61 7.87 -0.05
C LEU A 165 6.52 6.82 1.07
N ALA A 166 7.19 5.67 0.92
CA ALA A 166 7.24 4.64 1.95
C ALA A 166 7.88 5.15 3.24
N GLN A 167 8.99 5.89 3.10
CA GLN A 167 9.70 6.48 4.21
C GLN A 167 8.84 7.52 4.93
N GLU A 168 8.14 8.37 4.16
CA GLU A 168 7.24 9.39 4.70
C GLU A 168 6.08 8.76 5.47
N GLU A 169 5.41 7.74 4.91
CA GLU A 169 4.34 7.02 5.63
C GLU A 169 4.83 6.41 6.96
N SER A 170 6.06 5.90 6.99
CA SER A 170 6.67 5.36 8.21
C SER A 170 6.95 6.44 9.25
N HIS A 171 7.43 7.61 8.81
CA HIS A 171 7.62 8.77 9.68
C HIS A 171 6.29 9.29 10.21
N THR A 172 5.29 9.51 9.37
CA THR A 172 3.96 9.99 9.78
C THR A 172 3.32 9.05 10.81
N LYS A 173 3.42 7.72 10.63
CA LYS A 173 2.92 6.75 11.62
C LYS A 173 3.64 6.88 12.97
N SER A 174 4.96 7.07 12.93
CA SER A 174 5.77 7.26 14.14
C SER A 174 5.42 8.57 14.85
N GLU A 175 5.24 9.66 14.09
CA GLU A 175 4.81 10.95 14.60
C GLU A 175 3.43 10.92 15.24
N ILE A 176 2.46 10.24 14.60
CA ILE A 176 1.11 10.06 15.15
C ILE A 176 1.17 9.27 16.47
N MET A 177 1.98 8.20 16.52
CA MET A 177 2.15 7.41 17.74
C MET A 177 2.77 8.25 18.86
N ASN A 178 3.86 8.96 18.57
CA ASN A 178 4.54 9.81 19.55
C ASN A 178 3.63 10.95 20.03
N SER A 179 2.90 11.58 19.12
CA SER A 179 1.90 12.61 19.46
C SER A 179 0.76 12.05 20.31
N SER A 180 0.32 10.82 20.05
CA SER A 180 -0.68 10.14 20.89
C SER A 180 -0.16 9.89 22.31
N ILE A 181 1.07 9.41 22.45
CA ILE A 181 1.74 9.19 23.74
C ILE A 181 1.93 10.53 24.48
N GLU A 182 2.42 11.55 23.78
CA GLU A 182 2.61 12.89 24.35
C GLU A 182 1.28 13.49 24.83
N MET A 183 0.21 13.36 24.04
CA MET A 183 -1.11 13.84 24.40
C MET A 183 -1.70 13.11 25.62
N ARG A 184 -1.41 11.82 25.78
CA ARG A 184 -1.75 11.04 26.99
C ARG A 184 -0.99 11.57 28.20
N PHE A 185 0.34 11.74 28.10
CA PHE A 185 1.15 12.27 29.19
C PHE A 185 0.76 13.70 29.60
N ARG A 186 0.46 14.58 28.64
CA ARG A 186 -0.04 15.94 28.91
C ARG A 186 -1.36 15.95 29.69
N ARG A 187 -2.17 14.89 29.57
CA ARG A 187 -3.43 14.70 30.29
C ARG A 187 -3.28 13.88 31.57
N GLY A 188 -2.04 13.56 31.99
CA GLY A 188 -1.78 12.74 33.17
C GLY A 188 -2.11 11.25 32.99
N ILE A 189 -2.35 10.80 31.76
CA ILE A 189 -2.63 9.39 31.43
C ILE A 189 -1.29 8.73 31.10
N PHE A 190 -0.73 8.00 32.06
CA PHE A 190 0.56 7.33 31.89
C PHE A 190 0.37 5.95 31.23
N LEU A 191 1.30 5.56 30.35
CA LEU A 191 1.43 4.19 29.90
C LEU A 191 2.19 3.40 30.98
N THR A 192 1.45 2.67 31.80
CA THR A 192 2.00 1.79 32.84
C THR A 192 2.05 0.36 32.31
N PRO A 193 3.23 -0.18 31.93
CA PRO A 193 3.36 -1.61 31.67
C PRO A 193 3.05 -2.40 32.97
N PRO A 194 2.87 -3.73 32.91
CA PRO A 194 2.71 -4.53 34.12
C PRO A 194 3.89 -4.29 35.07
N LEU A 195 3.62 -3.77 36.27
CA LEU A 195 4.62 -3.43 37.27
C LEU A 195 4.55 -4.45 38.40
N LEU A 196 5.63 -5.20 38.63
CA LEU A 196 5.69 -6.15 39.74
C LEU A 196 5.39 -5.43 41.06
N GLY A 197 4.39 -5.92 41.81
CA GLY A 197 3.93 -5.30 43.06
C GLY A 197 2.70 -4.40 42.92
N TYR A 198 2.22 -4.15 41.70
CA TYR A 198 1.06 -3.29 41.44
C TYR A 198 0.14 -3.89 40.36
N ASP A 199 -1.16 -3.85 40.61
CA ASP A 199 -2.20 -4.10 39.60
C ASP A 199 -2.78 -2.77 39.09
N GLN A 200 -3.54 -2.82 38.00
CA GLN A 200 -4.38 -1.70 37.56
C GLN A 200 -5.83 -1.96 37.97
N ASP A 201 -6.50 -0.97 38.54
CA ASP A 201 -7.93 -1.04 38.80
C ASP A 201 -8.77 -0.75 37.54
N GLU A 202 -10.10 -0.75 37.68
CA GLU A 202 -11.03 -0.47 36.56
C GLU A 202 -10.87 0.93 35.96
N ASN A 203 -10.26 1.87 36.70
CA ASN A 203 -9.99 3.24 36.26
C ASN A 203 -8.58 3.38 35.64
N GLY A 204 -7.75 2.34 35.71
CA GLY A 204 -6.37 2.33 35.24
C GLY A 204 -5.37 2.89 36.26
N ASP A 205 -5.78 3.12 37.50
CA ASP A 205 -4.91 3.58 38.58
C ASP A 205 -4.12 2.40 39.16
N LEU A 206 -2.86 2.66 39.55
CA LEU A 206 -1.99 1.64 40.14
C LEU A 206 -2.40 1.36 41.59
N VAL A 207 -2.81 0.13 41.86
CA VAL A 207 -3.14 -0.37 43.20
C VAL A 207 -2.12 -1.41 43.63
N ILE A 208 -1.71 -1.38 44.90
CA ILE A 208 -0.71 -2.32 45.41
C ILE A 208 -1.28 -3.73 45.36
N ASN A 209 -0.58 -4.65 44.70
CA ASN A 209 -0.87 -6.08 44.74
C ASN A 209 -0.24 -6.67 46.03
N PRO A 210 -1.02 -7.05 47.05
CA PRO A 210 -0.46 -7.45 48.35
C PRO A 210 0.38 -8.73 48.30
N HIS A 211 0.15 -9.58 47.29
CA HIS A 211 0.93 -10.80 47.11
C HIS A 211 2.28 -10.50 46.49
N GLU A 212 2.32 -9.73 45.40
CA GLU A 212 3.56 -9.36 44.73
C GLU A 212 4.37 -8.33 45.51
N ALA A 213 3.73 -7.46 46.29
CA ALA A 213 4.40 -6.49 47.16
C ALA A 213 5.36 -7.18 48.15
N LYS A 214 5.05 -8.41 48.60
CA LYS A 214 5.95 -9.21 49.44
C LYS A 214 7.23 -9.60 48.70
N ILE A 215 7.12 -9.88 47.40
CA ILE A 215 8.27 -10.20 46.55
C ILE A 215 9.17 -8.96 46.44
N VAL A 216 8.58 -7.79 46.19
CA VAL A 216 9.32 -6.51 46.15
C VAL A 216 10.02 -6.24 47.48
N GLN A 217 9.33 -6.42 48.62
CA GLN A 217 9.93 -6.26 49.94
C GLN A 217 11.08 -7.24 50.19
N LEU A 218 10.93 -8.50 49.75
CA LEU A 218 11.97 -9.53 49.87
C LEU A 218 13.20 -9.17 49.04
N ILE A 219 13.02 -8.71 47.80
CA ILE A 219 14.10 -8.22 46.93
C ILE A 219 14.92 -7.15 47.64
N PHE A 220 14.25 -6.14 48.20
CA PHE A 220 14.93 -5.07 48.95
C PHE A 220 15.62 -5.58 50.23
N TYR A 221 14.97 -6.49 50.97
CA TYR A 221 15.57 -7.10 52.14
C TYR A 221 16.84 -7.88 51.80
N MET A 222 16.82 -8.72 50.75
CA MET A 222 17.99 -9.48 50.31
C MET A 222 19.13 -8.56 49.88
N TYR A 223 18.81 -7.48 49.16
CA TYR A 223 19.81 -6.48 48.76
C TYR A 223 20.46 -5.79 49.95
N LEU A 224 19.66 -5.31 50.92
CA LEU A 224 20.17 -4.66 52.13
C LEU A 224 21.00 -5.61 53.02
N ASN A 225 20.75 -6.92 52.96
CA ASN A 225 21.55 -7.94 53.64
C ASN A 225 22.78 -8.41 52.83
N GLY A 226 23.13 -7.70 51.75
CA GLY A 226 24.36 -7.92 50.99
C GLY A 226 24.24 -8.89 49.81
N SER A 227 23.02 -9.29 49.42
CA SER A 227 22.84 -10.09 48.20
C SER A 227 23.04 -9.21 46.96
N SER A 228 23.78 -9.72 45.98
CA SER A 228 23.93 -9.05 44.69
C SER A 228 22.67 -9.22 43.82
N ALA A 229 22.49 -8.36 42.82
CA ALA A 229 21.37 -8.44 41.88
C ALA A 229 21.29 -9.76 41.08
N GLN A 230 22.38 -10.52 41.02
CA GLN A 230 22.42 -11.82 40.35
C GLN A 230 21.93 -12.97 41.26
N GLN A 231 21.90 -12.74 42.57
CA GLN A 231 21.43 -13.68 43.60
C GLN A 231 19.97 -13.46 43.99
N ILE A 232 19.39 -12.34 43.56
CA ILE A 232 17.99 -11.94 43.76
C ILE A 232 17.21 -12.27 42.50
#